data_AF-A0A7S2QKD1-F1
#
_entry.id   AF-A0A7S2QKD1-F1
#
_cell.length_a   1.000
_cell.length_b   1.000
_cell.length_c   1.000
_cell.angle_alpha   90.00
_cell.angle_beta   90.00
_cell.angle_gamma   90.00
#
_symmetry.space_group_name_H-M   'P 1'
#
loop_
_entity.id
_entity.type
_entity.pdbx_description
1 polymer ?
#
loop_
_entity_poly.entity_id
_entity_poly.type
_entity_poly.pdbx_seq_one_letter_code
_entity_poly.pdbx_strand_id
1 'polypeptide(L)'
;SAYGLGETVVGGTVNPDEWYVFKPTLAEGKKSIIARTMGSKQIKMIYKEGGGSETVPTSAEEQGAWSATDKQVEELAEMAVKIEKHYGRPMDIEWARDGDDGKLYIVQARPETVASQKKVGVIEDYKMLEKGTEVLAEGRAVGKRIGSGKVNILKSIDEMADFVEGQVLVADMTDPDWEPIMKKSAAIVTNR
;
A
#
# COMPACT_ATOMS: atom_id res chain seq x y z
N SER A 1 -4.41 5.90 2.31
CA SER A 1 -5.61 6.23 3.11
C SER A 1 -6.83 5.55 2.51
N ALA A 2 -7.70 5.01 3.36
CA ALA A 2 -8.99 4.44 2.97
C ALA A 2 -10.03 4.75 4.07
N TYR A 3 -11.30 4.39 3.84
CA TYR A 3 -12.36 4.54 4.84
C TYR A 3 -12.38 3.35 5.81
N GLY A 4 -12.90 3.60 7.02
CA GLY A 4 -13.01 2.58 8.06
C GLY A 4 -11.74 2.40 8.88
N LEU A 5 -11.71 1.31 9.66
CA LEU A 5 -10.55 0.94 10.46
C LEU A 5 -9.36 0.54 9.56
N GLY A 6 -8.13 0.76 10.05
CA GLY A 6 -6.89 0.71 9.27
C GLY A 6 -6.45 -0.70 8.83
N GLU A 7 -7.04 -1.74 9.39
CA GLU A 7 -6.68 -3.15 9.17
C GLU A 7 -6.76 -3.53 7.70
N THR A 8 -7.69 -2.95 6.93
CA THR A 8 -7.81 -3.24 5.50
C THR A 8 -6.62 -2.69 4.69
N VAL A 9 -6.07 -1.55 5.11
CA VAL A 9 -4.88 -0.96 4.49
C VAL A 9 -3.62 -1.72 4.90
N VAL A 10 -3.48 -2.01 6.20
CA VAL A 10 -2.33 -2.76 6.75
C VAL A 10 -2.27 -4.17 6.17
N GLY A 11 -3.42 -4.84 6.04
CA GLY A 11 -3.54 -6.17 5.45
C GLY A 11 -3.52 -6.20 3.92
N GLY A 12 -3.46 -5.04 3.24
CA GLY A 12 -3.45 -4.97 1.78
C GLY A 12 -4.74 -5.45 1.10
N THR A 13 -5.87 -5.48 1.81
CA THR A 13 -7.15 -5.98 1.29
C THR A 13 -7.96 -4.89 0.58
N VAL A 14 -7.58 -3.63 0.75
CA VAL A 14 -8.15 -2.48 0.04
C VAL A 14 -7.08 -1.74 -0.74
N ASN A 15 -7.41 -1.29 -1.95
CA ASN A 15 -6.57 -0.39 -2.72
C ASN A 15 -6.80 1.06 -2.27
N PRO A 16 -5.85 1.69 -1.54
CA PRO A 16 -6.07 2.97 -0.89
C PRO A 16 -5.67 4.16 -1.78
N ASP A 17 -6.13 5.34 -1.39
CA ASP A 17 -5.58 6.59 -1.90
C ASP A 17 -4.12 6.75 -1.44
N GLU A 18 -3.27 7.27 -2.32
CA GLU A 18 -1.86 7.55 -2.04
C GLU A 18 -1.51 9.00 -2.34
N TRP A 19 -0.61 9.55 -1.52
CA TRP A 19 -0.01 10.86 -1.72
C TRP A 19 1.50 10.78 -1.51
N TYR A 20 2.23 11.58 -2.28
CA TYR A 20 3.65 11.82 -2.07
C TYR A 20 3.84 13.26 -1.62
N VAL A 21 4.50 13.44 -0.48
CA VAL A 21 4.78 14.76 0.10
C VAL A 21 6.27 15.03 0.10
N PHE A 22 6.68 16.17 -0.44
CA PHE A 22 8.07 16.58 -0.52
C PHE A 22 8.50 17.31 0.76
N LYS A 23 9.32 16.63 1.59
CA LYS A 23 9.74 17.13 2.91
C LYS A 23 10.37 18.53 2.90
N PRO A 24 11.25 18.91 1.93
CA PRO A 24 11.85 20.24 1.93
C PRO A 24 10.83 21.38 1.78
N THR A 25 9.85 21.26 0.87
CA THR A 25 8.83 22.30 0.71
C THR A 25 7.82 22.31 1.85
N LEU A 26 7.55 21.15 2.46
CA LEU A 26 6.76 21.05 3.69
C LEU A 26 7.41 21.84 4.83
N ALA A 27 8.73 21.71 5.02
CA ALA A 27 9.47 22.45 6.05
C ALA A 27 9.46 23.97 5.83
N GLU A 28 9.27 24.42 4.58
CA GLU A 28 9.13 25.83 4.21
C GLU A 28 7.68 26.34 4.28
N GLY A 29 6.71 25.50 4.69
CA GLY A 29 5.29 25.85 4.72
C GLY A 29 4.67 26.07 3.33
N LYS A 30 5.26 25.49 2.29
CA LYS A 30 4.79 25.58 0.90
C LYS A 30 3.96 24.34 0.55
N LYS A 31 3.19 24.43 -0.55
CA LYS A 31 2.52 23.27 -1.14
C LYS A 31 3.52 22.13 -1.34
N SER A 32 3.23 21.00 -0.71
CA SER A 32 4.21 19.93 -0.56
C SER A 32 3.77 18.60 -1.17
N ILE A 33 2.48 18.44 -1.49
CA ILE A 33 1.95 17.29 -2.21
C ILE A 33 2.41 17.38 -3.68
N ILE A 34 3.24 16.44 -4.10
CA ILE A 34 3.83 16.37 -5.45
C ILE A 34 3.16 15.33 -6.36
N ALA A 35 2.49 14.34 -5.77
CA ALA A 35 1.70 13.35 -6.51
C ALA A 35 0.55 12.84 -5.65
N ARG A 36 -0.52 12.42 -6.32
CA ARG A 36 -1.69 11.77 -5.71
C ARG A 36 -2.25 10.71 -6.65
N THR A 37 -2.70 9.60 -6.09
CA THR A 37 -3.33 8.49 -6.82
C THR A 37 -4.58 8.06 -6.08
N MET A 38 -5.72 8.11 -6.74
CA MET A 38 -7.00 7.69 -6.16
C MET A 38 -7.07 6.17 -6.12
N GLY A 39 -7.31 5.63 -4.93
CA GLY A 39 -7.56 4.20 -4.75
C GLY A 39 -9.02 3.86 -5.04
N SER A 40 -9.29 2.61 -5.43
CA SER A 40 -10.66 2.15 -5.65
C SER A 40 -11.49 2.12 -4.36
N LYS A 41 -10.84 1.94 -3.19
CA LYS A 41 -11.45 1.99 -1.86
C LYS A 41 -12.74 1.16 -1.75
N GLN A 42 -12.80 -0.02 -2.38
CA GLN A 42 -14.05 -0.79 -2.58
C GLN A 42 -14.69 -1.31 -1.28
N ILE A 43 -13.91 -1.44 -0.21
CA ILE A 43 -14.33 -1.97 1.07
C ILE A 43 -13.81 -1.10 2.21
N LYS A 44 -14.51 -1.12 3.34
CA LYS A 44 -14.12 -0.48 4.60
C LYS A 44 -14.45 -1.38 5.78
N MET A 45 -13.65 -1.33 6.85
CA MET A 45 -13.96 -2.02 8.09
C MET A 45 -14.68 -1.08 9.06
N ILE A 46 -15.79 -1.54 9.66
CA ILE A 46 -16.61 -0.78 10.61
C ILE A 46 -16.84 -1.59 11.89
N TYR A 47 -17.21 -0.91 12.98
CA TYR A 47 -17.66 -1.59 14.20
C TYR A 47 -19.06 -2.17 14.03
N LYS A 48 -19.29 -3.36 14.59
CA LYS A 48 -20.62 -3.98 14.65
C LYS A 48 -21.41 -3.50 15.85
N GLU A 49 -22.73 -3.41 15.70
CA GLU A 49 -23.63 -3.36 16.84
C GLU A 49 -23.49 -4.67 17.64
N GLY A 50 -23.12 -4.56 18.92
CA GLY A 50 -22.86 -5.72 19.79
C GLY A 50 -21.39 -6.13 19.93
N GLY A 51 -20.46 -5.44 19.27
CA GLY A 51 -19.02 -5.60 19.44
C GLY A 51 -18.32 -6.35 18.31
N GLY A 52 -17.03 -6.09 18.17
CA GLY A 52 -16.22 -6.57 17.04
C GLY A 52 -16.33 -5.66 15.81
N SER A 53 -15.80 -6.14 14.69
CA SER A 53 -15.77 -5.42 13.42
C SER A 53 -16.27 -6.27 12.25
N GLU A 54 -16.68 -5.61 11.17
CA GLU A 54 -16.95 -6.22 9.87
C GLU A 54 -16.40 -5.40 8.74
N THR A 55 -16.12 -6.08 7.62
CA THR A 55 -15.80 -5.44 6.36
C THR A 55 -17.07 -5.32 5.52
N VAL A 56 -17.38 -4.11 5.09
CA VAL A 56 -18.55 -3.79 4.26
C VAL A 56 -18.11 -3.07 2.98
N PRO A 57 -18.89 -3.17 1.88
CA PRO A 57 -18.65 -2.36 0.69
C PRO A 57 -18.75 -0.86 1.01
N THR A 58 -17.92 -0.05 0.36
CA THR A 58 -18.06 1.41 0.37
C THR A 58 -19.11 1.88 -0.63
N SER A 59 -19.70 3.05 -0.39
CA SER A 59 -20.63 3.67 -1.35
C SER A 59 -19.89 4.15 -2.61
N ALA A 60 -20.62 4.34 -3.72
CA ALA A 60 -20.03 4.89 -4.94
C ALA A 60 -19.44 6.31 -4.72
N GLU A 61 -20.04 7.09 -3.83
CA GLU A 61 -19.55 8.41 -3.44
C GLU A 61 -18.21 8.31 -2.70
N GLU A 62 -18.09 7.38 -1.74
CA GLU A 62 -16.84 7.13 -1.03
C GLU A 62 -15.73 6.69 -2.00
N GLN A 63 -16.02 5.79 -2.94
CA GLN A 63 -15.03 5.34 -3.92
C GLN A 63 -14.52 6.48 -4.81
N GLY A 64 -15.41 7.39 -5.23
CA GLY A 64 -15.09 8.54 -6.06
C GLY A 64 -14.49 9.75 -5.32
N ALA A 65 -14.45 9.72 -3.99
CA ALA A 65 -13.94 10.81 -3.15
C ALA A 65 -12.53 10.52 -2.62
N TRP A 66 -11.80 11.59 -2.27
CA TRP A 66 -10.55 11.47 -1.52
C TRP A 66 -10.88 11.20 -0.05
N SER A 67 -10.28 10.16 0.53
CA SER A 67 -10.48 9.80 1.94
C SER A 67 -9.84 10.81 2.92
N ALA A 68 -8.87 11.58 2.46
CA ALA A 68 -8.22 12.66 3.20
C ALA A 68 -8.10 13.94 2.35
N THR A 69 -8.22 15.10 3.00
CA THR A 69 -8.00 16.40 2.36
C THR A 69 -6.51 16.74 2.26
N ASP A 70 -6.12 17.61 1.33
CA ASP A 70 -4.73 18.06 1.20
C ASP A 70 -4.18 18.62 2.52
N LYS A 71 -4.99 19.37 3.28
CA LYS A 71 -4.61 19.89 4.60
C LYS A 71 -4.32 18.77 5.61
N GLN A 72 -5.15 17.74 5.64
CA GLN A 72 -4.94 16.58 6.52
C GLN A 72 -3.69 15.79 6.12
N VAL A 73 -3.42 15.66 4.81
CA VAL A 73 -2.21 15.00 4.30
C VAL A 73 -0.95 15.77 4.71
N GLU A 74 -0.97 17.11 4.61
CA GLU A 74 0.15 17.95 5.06
C GLU A 74 0.33 17.87 6.59
N GLU A 75 -0.75 17.90 7.38
CA GLU A 75 -0.71 17.73 8.83
C GLU A 75 -0.13 16.36 9.25
N LEU A 76 -0.53 15.27 8.58
CA LEU A 76 0.06 13.94 8.75
C LEU A 76 1.55 13.92 8.40
N ALA A 77 1.94 14.56 7.30
CA ALA A 77 3.34 14.62 6.89
C ALA A 77 4.19 15.39 7.91
N GLU A 78 3.68 16.47 8.50
CA GLU A 78 4.36 17.18 9.58
C GLU A 78 4.56 16.31 10.81
N MET A 79 3.53 15.55 11.22
CA MET A 79 3.64 14.58 12.31
C MET A 79 4.68 13.50 11.99
N ALA A 80 4.66 12.95 10.79
CA ALA A 80 5.61 11.93 10.35
C ALA A 80 7.06 12.43 10.37
N VAL A 81 7.32 13.66 9.90
CA VAL A 81 8.66 14.28 9.95
C VAL A 81 9.12 14.54 11.39
N LYS A 82 8.21 14.96 12.29
CA LYS A 82 8.53 15.11 13.72
C LYS A 82 8.92 13.78 14.35
N ILE A 83 8.19 12.71 14.05
CA ILE A 83 8.46 11.34 14.52
C ILE A 83 9.80 10.84 13.97
N GLU A 84 10.03 10.93 12.66
CA GLU A 84 11.31 10.56 12.03
C GLU A 84 12.49 11.29 12.68
N LYS A 85 12.37 12.62 12.88
CA LYS A 85 13.41 13.42 13.53
C LYS A 85 13.66 12.98 14.98
N HIS A 86 12.61 12.64 15.71
CA HIS A 86 12.72 12.16 17.09
C HIS A 86 13.50 10.84 17.18
N TYR A 87 13.22 9.89 16.27
CA TYR A 87 13.88 8.58 16.26
C TYR A 87 15.20 8.54 15.48
N GLY A 88 15.50 9.59 14.69
CA GLY A 88 16.73 9.74 13.91
C GLY A 88 16.89 8.71 12.78
N ARG A 89 15.79 8.11 12.32
CA ARG A 89 15.78 7.06 11.29
C ARG A 89 14.43 7.02 10.56
N PRO A 90 14.34 6.41 9.36
CA PRO A 90 13.06 6.21 8.67
C PRO A 90 12.07 5.44 9.55
N MET A 91 10.81 5.87 9.53
CA MET A 91 9.74 5.33 10.36
C MET A 91 8.56 4.88 9.50
N ASP A 92 8.02 3.71 9.84
CA ASP A 92 6.72 3.19 9.42
C ASP A 92 5.68 3.60 10.48
N ILE A 93 4.62 4.30 10.05
CA ILE A 93 3.68 5.00 10.94
C ILE A 93 2.26 4.66 10.53
N GLU A 94 1.47 4.21 11.50
CA GLU A 94 0.03 4.02 11.36
C GLU A 94 -0.70 5.17 12.03
N TRP A 95 -1.79 5.62 11.40
CA TRP A 95 -2.58 6.75 11.85
C TRP A 95 -4.07 6.50 11.63
N ALA A 96 -4.91 7.24 12.34
CA ALA A 96 -6.36 7.22 12.20
C ALA A 96 -6.91 8.64 12.21
N ARG A 97 -8.03 8.86 11.51
CA ARG A 97 -8.87 10.04 11.70
C ARG A 97 -10.07 9.63 12.53
N ASP A 98 -10.27 10.29 13.66
CA ASP A 98 -11.42 10.03 14.51
C ASP A 98 -12.71 10.54 13.84
N GLY A 99 -13.76 9.72 13.88
CA GLY A 99 -15.04 10.03 13.23
C GLY A 99 -15.87 11.06 14.00
N ASP A 100 -15.63 11.22 15.31
CA ASP A 100 -16.40 12.09 16.19
C ASP A 100 -15.81 13.51 16.20
N ASP A 101 -14.48 13.63 16.34
CA ASP A 101 -13.81 14.94 16.41
C ASP A 101 -13.08 15.37 15.13
N GLY A 102 -12.92 14.46 14.17
CA GLY A 102 -12.30 14.73 12.87
C GLY A 102 -10.78 14.93 12.91
N LYS A 103 -10.13 14.75 14.07
CA LYS A 103 -8.68 14.93 14.25
C LYS A 103 -7.90 13.70 13.85
N LEU A 104 -6.62 13.91 13.60
CA LEU A 104 -5.67 12.90 13.22
C LEU A 104 -4.89 12.42 14.45
N TYR A 105 -4.75 11.11 14.58
CA TYR A 105 -4.06 10.45 15.67
C TYR A 105 -3.03 9.47 15.11
N ILE A 106 -1.86 9.40 15.74
CA ILE A 106 -0.85 8.38 15.44
C ILE A 106 -1.10 7.19 16.37
N VAL A 107 -1.33 6.01 15.81
CA VAL A 107 -1.67 4.79 16.57
C VAL A 107 -0.47 3.86 16.74
N GLN A 108 0.48 3.89 15.80
CA GLN A 108 1.75 3.15 15.89
C GLN A 108 2.86 3.94 15.18
N ALA A 109 4.09 3.86 15.71
CA ALA A 109 5.29 4.25 14.99
C ALA A 109 6.41 3.25 15.29
N ARG A 110 6.99 2.66 14.24
CA ARG A 110 8.12 1.72 14.36
C ARG A 110 9.17 2.02 13.29
N PRO A 111 10.45 1.66 13.49
CA PRO A 111 11.46 1.80 12.45
C PRO A 111 11.02 1.09 11.17
N GLU A 112 11.25 1.72 10.02
CA GLU A 112 11.00 1.08 8.72
C GLU A 112 11.96 -0.10 8.52
N THR A 113 11.45 -1.25 8.10
CA THR A 113 12.22 -2.51 8.04
C THR A 113 12.50 -3.01 6.62
N VAL A 114 11.70 -2.64 5.61
CA VAL A 114 11.74 -3.21 4.25
C VAL A 114 12.76 -2.51 3.34
N ALA A 115 12.97 -1.21 3.49
CA ALA A 115 13.97 -0.43 2.74
C ALA A 115 15.34 -0.38 3.44
N SER A 116 15.45 -0.79 4.70
CA SER A 116 16.72 -0.87 5.45
C SER A 116 17.79 -1.78 4.81
N GLN A 117 17.40 -2.65 3.86
CA GLN A 117 18.32 -3.49 3.09
C GLN A 117 18.83 -2.84 1.78
N LYS A 118 18.26 -1.71 1.33
CA LYS A 118 18.80 -1.00 0.16
C LYS A 118 20.09 -0.29 0.56
N LYS A 119 21.22 -0.79 0.06
CA LYS A 119 22.52 -0.11 0.18
C LYS A 119 22.36 1.37 -0.20
N VAL A 120 22.63 2.25 0.77
CA VAL A 120 22.66 3.70 0.55
C VAL A 120 23.59 3.99 -0.63
N GLY A 121 23.07 4.65 -1.68
CA GLY A 121 23.85 5.09 -2.83
C GLY A 121 23.68 4.29 -4.13
N VAL A 122 22.87 3.23 -4.16
CA VAL A 122 22.55 2.51 -5.41
C VAL A 122 21.07 2.69 -5.76
N ILE A 123 20.80 3.44 -6.83
CA ILE A 123 19.48 3.48 -7.48
C ILE A 123 19.50 2.37 -8.53
N GLU A 124 18.82 1.26 -8.25
CA GLU A 124 18.53 0.25 -9.26
C GLU A 124 17.31 0.68 -10.06
N ASP A 125 17.49 0.82 -11.37
CA ASP A 125 16.41 1.07 -12.32
C ASP A 125 16.31 -0.11 -13.29
N TYR A 126 15.09 -0.55 -13.55
CA TYR A 126 14.83 -1.71 -14.39
C TYR A 126 14.20 -1.24 -15.68
N LYS A 127 14.91 -1.42 -16.79
CA LYS A 127 14.44 -1.03 -18.12
C LYS A 127 14.10 -2.27 -18.93
N MET A 128 12.86 -2.35 -19.38
CA MET A 128 12.46 -3.36 -20.36
C MET A 128 13.11 -3.03 -21.70
N LEU A 129 13.99 -3.92 -22.19
CA LEU A 129 14.73 -3.69 -23.44
C LEU A 129 13.86 -3.95 -24.67
N GLU A 130 12.96 -4.92 -24.56
CA GLU A 130 12.01 -5.30 -25.61
C GLU A 130 10.60 -5.13 -25.07
N LYS A 131 9.78 -4.33 -25.74
CA LYS A 131 8.35 -4.24 -25.42
C LYS A 131 7.62 -5.33 -26.20
N GLY A 132 6.81 -6.13 -25.52
CA GLY A 132 5.79 -6.94 -26.17
C GLY A 132 4.87 -6.05 -27.02
N THR A 133 4.29 -6.61 -28.07
CA THR A 133 3.48 -5.84 -29.03
C THR A 133 2.13 -5.39 -28.46
N GLU A 134 1.64 -6.03 -27.39
CA GLU A 134 0.31 -5.78 -26.84
C GLU A 134 0.29 -5.89 -25.31
N VAL A 135 -0.38 -4.95 -24.65
CA VAL A 135 -0.63 -4.96 -23.21
C VAL A 135 -1.97 -5.65 -22.97
N LEU A 136 -1.94 -6.79 -22.28
CA LEU A 136 -3.16 -7.59 -22.00
C LEU A 136 -3.87 -7.17 -20.71
N ALA A 137 -3.12 -6.64 -19.74
CA ALA A 137 -3.64 -6.19 -18.46
C ALA A 137 -2.71 -5.13 -17.86
N GLU A 138 -3.27 -4.24 -17.05
CA GLU A 138 -2.56 -3.20 -16.32
C GLU A 138 -3.02 -3.20 -14.85
N GLY A 139 -2.15 -2.75 -13.95
CA GLY A 139 -2.42 -2.73 -12.52
C GLY A 139 -1.47 -1.79 -11.78
N ARG A 140 -1.53 -1.83 -10.44
CA ARG A 140 -0.69 -1.00 -9.58
C ARG A 140 0.67 -1.66 -9.36
N ALA A 141 1.76 -0.94 -9.62
CA ALA A 141 3.10 -1.42 -9.33
C ALA A 141 3.44 -1.27 -7.84
N VAL A 142 3.60 -2.38 -7.12
CA VAL A 142 4.09 -2.41 -5.74
C VAL A 142 5.62 -2.29 -5.69
N GLY A 143 6.32 -2.73 -6.74
CA GLY A 143 7.78 -2.71 -6.85
C GLY A 143 8.28 -2.25 -8.22
N LYS A 144 9.61 -2.09 -8.35
CA LYS A 144 10.27 -1.64 -9.60
C LYS A 144 10.87 -2.78 -10.44
N ARG A 145 10.95 -4.00 -9.90
CA ARG A 145 11.56 -5.14 -10.58
C ARG A 145 10.69 -5.60 -11.74
N ILE A 146 11.34 -6.08 -12.80
CA ILE A 146 10.69 -6.74 -13.92
C ILE A 146 10.85 -8.25 -13.72
N GLY A 147 9.73 -8.97 -13.69
CA GLY A 147 9.70 -10.43 -13.60
C GLY A 147 9.06 -11.04 -14.84
N SER A 148 9.52 -12.22 -15.23
CA SER A 148 8.97 -12.98 -16.36
C SER A 148 8.99 -14.48 -16.05
N GLY A 149 7.93 -15.18 -16.40
CA GLY A 149 7.83 -16.61 -16.17
C GLY A 149 6.49 -17.18 -16.64
N LYS A 150 6.33 -18.50 -16.53
CA LYS A 150 5.06 -19.16 -16.79
C LYS A 150 4.03 -18.70 -15.75
N VAL A 151 2.85 -18.27 -16.21
CA VAL A 151 1.74 -17.89 -15.33
C VAL A 151 1.20 -19.12 -14.61
N ASN A 152 1.02 -19.02 -13.30
CA ASN A 152 0.34 -20.00 -12.48
C ASN A 152 -0.72 -19.29 -11.61
N ILE A 153 -1.99 -19.67 -11.82
CA ILE A 153 -3.13 -19.04 -11.15
C ILE A 153 -3.50 -19.92 -9.96
N LEU A 154 -3.29 -19.42 -8.74
CA LEU A 154 -3.66 -20.12 -7.52
C LEU A 154 -4.91 -19.47 -6.92
N LYS A 155 -5.93 -20.30 -6.66
CA LYS A 155 -7.17 -19.85 -6.00
C LYS A 155 -7.08 -19.93 -4.48
N SER A 156 -6.26 -20.84 -3.98
CA SER A 156 -6.00 -21.07 -2.55
C SER A 156 -4.53 -21.38 -2.34
N ILE A 157 -4.03 -21.13 -1.14
CA ILE A 157 -2.69 -21.55 -0.69
C ILE A 157 -2.54 -23.08 -0.73
N ASP A 158 -3.63 -23.85 -0.67
CA ASP A 158 -3.60 -25.32 -0.74
C ASP A 158 -3.01 -25.84 -2.06
N GLU A 159 -3.05 -25.03 -3.12
CA GLU A 159 -2.51 -25.35 -4.44
C GLU A 159 -0.99 -25.07 -4.54
N MET A 160 -0.35 -24.65 -3.44
CA MET A 160 1.07 -24.26 -3.41
C MET A 160 2.04 -25.36 -3.81
N ALA A 161 1.65 -26.63 -3.65
CA ALA A 161 2.50 -27.79 -3.96
C ALA A 161 2.87 -27.84 -5.46
N ASP A 162 2.00 -27.31 -6.32
CA ASP A 162 2.19 -27.30 -7.77
C ASP A 162 2.95 -26.06 -8.26
N PHE A 163 3.32 -25.15 -7.37
CA PHE A 163 4.04 -23.93 -7.72
C PHE A 163 5.53 -24.19 -7.91
N VAL A 164 6.04 -23.81 -9.08
CA VAL A 164 7.45 -23.97 -9.44
C VAL A 164 8.17 -22.63 -9.33
N GLU A 165 9.38 -22.64 -8.79
CA GLU A 165 10.23 -21.45 -8.69
C GLU A 165 10.44 -20.78 -10.06
N GLY A 166 10.37 -19.45 -10.09
CA GLY A 166 10.45 -18.65 -11.31
C GLY A 166 9.12 -18.48 -12.07
N GLN A 167 8.01 -19.05 -11.57
CA GLN A 167 6.67 -18.78 -12.13
C GLN A 167 6.14 -17.40 -11.75
N VAL A 168 5.18 -16.90 -12.53
CA VAL A 168 4.41 -15.69 -12.20
C VAL A 168 3.15 -16.13 -11.44
N LEU A 169 3.06 -15.75 -10.18
CA LEU A 169 1.91 -16.02 -9.33
C LEU A 169 0.77 -15.07 -9.67
N VAL A 170 -0.42 -15.62 -9.94
CA VAL A 170 -1.66 -14.86 -10.07
C VAL A 170 -2.65 -15.36 -9.03
N ALA A 171 -3.16 -14.47 -8.18
CA ALA A 171 -4.12 -14.79 -7.13
C ALA A 171 -5.14 -13.65 -6.94
N ASP A 172 -6.25 -13.89 -6.24
CA ASP A 172 -7.20 -12.79 -5.93
C ASP A 172 -6.59 -11.79 -4.93
N MET A 173 -5.95 -12.33 -3.90
CA MET A 173 -5.28 -11.61 -2.81
C MET A 173 -4.18 -12.50 -2.22
N THR A 174 -3.17 -11.89 -1.61
CA THR A 174 -2.13 -12.59 -0.84
C THR A 174 -2.15 -12.13 0.61
N ASP A 175 -1.92 -13.05 1.54
CA ASP A 175 -1.74 -12.80 2.97
C ASP A 175 -0.37 -13.35 3.44
N PRO A 176 0.02 -13.23 4.73
CA PRO A 176 1.31 -13.72 5.21
C PRO A 176 1.59 -15.21 4.93
N ASP A 177 0.57 -16.06 4.80
CA ASP A 177 0.76 -17.49 4.52
C ASP A 177 1.31 -17.73 3.10
N TRP A 178 1.19 -16.75 2.21
CA TRP A 178 1.73 -16.78 0.84
C TRP A 178 3.23 -16.45 0.77
N GLU A 179 3.84 -15.95 1.85
CA GLU A 179 5.24 -15.51 1.88
C GLU A 179 6.24 -16.55 1.28
N PRO A 180 6.11 -17.86 1.57
CA PRO A 180 7.03 -18.86 1.01
C PRO A 180 6.98 -18.95 -0.51
N ILE A 181 5.81 -18.77 -1.12
CA ILE A 181 5.62 -18.81 -2.57
C ILE A 181 6.07 -17.50 -3.17
N MET A 182 5.70 -16.37 -2.55
CA MET A 182 6.09 -15.04 -3.01
C MET A 182 7.61 -14.90 -3.18
N LYS A 183 8.41 -15.53 -2.29
CA LYS A 183 9.87 -15.58 -2.38
C LYS A 183 10.40 -16.39 -3.58
N LYS A 184 9.63 -17.37 -4.06
CA LYS A 184 9.97 -18.22 -5.21
C LYS A 184 9.44 -17.67 -6.54
N SER A 185 8.47 -16.76 -6.49
CA SER A 185 7.84 -16.17 -7.67
C SER A 185 8.77 -15.23 -8.42
N ALA A 186 8.75 -15.28 -9.75
CA ALA A 186 9.41 -14.28 -10.59
C ALA A 186 8.65 -12.95 -10.60
N ALA A 187 7.32 -13.00 -10.52
CA ALA A 187 6.43 -11.85 -10.35
C ALA A 187 5.13 -12.28 -9.67
N ILE A 188 4.39 -11.31 -9.14
CA ILE A 188 3.10 -11.52 -8.46
C ILE A 188 2.09 -10.52 -9.05
N VAL A 189 0.91 -11.01 -9.40
CA VAL A 189 -0.22 -10.21 -9.88
C VAL A 189 -1.44 -10.56 -9.04
N THR A 190 -2.07 -9.56 -8.43
CA THR A 190 -3.31 -9.72 -7.66
C THR A 190 -4.46 -8.99 -8.33
N ASN A 191 -5.69 -9.46 -8.12
CA ASN A 191 -6.89 -8.78 -8.61
C ASN A 191 -7.20 -7.49 -7.82
N ARG A 192 -6.72 -7.40 -6.59
CA ARG A 192 -6.98 -6.29 -5.65
C ARG A 192 -5.69 -5.59 -5.26
#